data_AF-A0A0F9UB84-F1
#
_entry.id   AF-A0A0F9UB84-F1
#
_cell.length_a   1.000
_cell.length_b   1.000
_cell.length_c   1.000
_cell.angle_alpha   90.00
_cell.angle_beta   90.00
_cell.angle_gamma   90.00
#
_symmetry.space_group_name_H-M   'P 1'
#
loop_
_entity.id
_entity.type
_entity.pdbx_description
1 polymer ?
#
loop_
_entity_poly.entity_id
_entity_poly.type
_entity_poly.pdbx_seq_one_letter_code
_entity_poly.pdbx_strand_id
1 'polypeptide(L)'
;MVTILEEVSNFDQYPDGRLRAGPFMKTPDDICHLLERYGLHLGAAGERGACSTTMLGVMISSAGEGVMGYFLDEEGLEAPSSAIEAFLLEAVAPGANFIIEGHHCPHEQSMVRSSMSAWRYNGDLMLSSQRALFTKDGDRVTLLNQAPVSITRPATDRPPQLCLVG
;
A
#
# COMPACT_ATOMS: atom_id res chain seq x y z
N MET A 1 9.99 17.57 19.46
CA MET A 1 10.30 18.36 18.24
C MET A 1 9.59 17.65 17.10
N VAL A 2 8.52 18.23 16.57
CA VAL A 2 7.73 17.63 15.48
C VAL A 2 8.36 18.10 14.18
N THR A 3 9.06 17.20 13.49
CA THR A 3 9.54 17.49 12.14
C THR A 3 8.36 17.28 11.19
N ILE A 4 7.68 18.36 10.85
CA ILE A 4 6.76 18.40 9.71
C ILE A 4 7.66 18.63 8.49
N LEU A 5 7.90 17.58 7.70
CA LEU A 5 8.44 17.72 6.35
C LEU A 5 7.25 18.00 5.43
N GLU A 6 7.16 19.27 5.04
CA GLU A 6 6.33 19.94 4.01
C GLU A 6 5.03 19.27 3.53
N GLU A 7 3.95 20.06 3.58
CA GLU A 7 2.73 19.79 2.83
C GLU A 7 3.06 19.68 1.34
N VAL A 8 2.79 18.50 0.73
CA VAL A 8 3.06 18.30 -0.69
C VAL A 8 1.99 19.00 -1.51
N SER A 9 2.24 20.28 -1.80
CA SER A 9 1.52 21.09 -2.77
C SER A 9 1.20 20.27 -4.03
N ASN A 10 0.01 20.44 -4.62
CA ASN A 10 -0.40 19.84 -5.89
C ASN A 10 -0.64 18.31 -5.89
N PHE A 11 -1.31 17.76 -4.87
CA PHE A 11 -1.74 16.35 -4.80
C PHE A 11 -2.50 15.83 -6.03
N ASP A 12 -3.07 16.73 -6.85
CA ASP A 12 -3.92 16.43 -8.00
C ASP A 12 -3.34 16.89 -9.36
N GLN A 13 -2.02 17.16 -9.48
CA GLN A 13 -1.43 17.68 -10.73
C GLN A 13 -0.41 16.74 -11.37
N TYR A 14 -0.54 16.62 -12.69
CA TYR A 14 0.32 15.88 -13.62
C TYR A 14 1.77 16.41 -13.63
N PRO A 15 2.80 15.57 -13.91
CA PRO A 15 2.84 14.12 -14.10
C PRO A 15 3.48 13.41 -12.89
N ASP A 16 2.74 13.13 -11.83
CA ASP A 16 3.31 12.41 -10.68
C ASP A 16 2.40 11.24 -10.29
N GLY A 17 2.90 10.01 -10.37
CA GLY A 17 2.30 8.92 -9.62
C GLY A 17 2.54 9.19 -8.14
N ARG A 18 1.49 9.22 -7.31
CA ARG A 18 1.65 9.41 -5.85
C ARG A 18 1.24 8.18 -5.07
N LEU A 19 1.96 7.90 -3.99
CA LEU A 19 1.68 6.85 -3.02
C LEU A 19 1.52 7.48 -1.65
N ARG A 20 0.51 7.06 -0.90
CA ARG A 20 0.38 7.33 0.53
C ARG A 20 0.13 6.02 1.26
N ALA A 21 1.01 5.67 2.20
CA ALA A 21 0.93 4.42 2.94
C ALA A 21 1.05 4.67 4.44
N GLY A 22 0.23 3.99 5.25
CA GLY A 22 0.31 4.05 6.70
C GLY A 22 -1.06 4.00 7.40
N PRO A 23 -1.09 4.14 8.74
CA PRO A 23 0.06 4.47 9.58
C PRO A 23 0.91 3.23 9.91
N PHE A 24 2.22 3.42 9.86
CA PHE A 24 3.22 2.48 10.34
C PHE A 24 3.53 2.72 11.82
N MET A 25 3.60 1.64 12.60
CA MET A 25 4.08 1.66 13.99
C MET A 25 5.57 1.31 14.05
N LYS A 26 6.36 1.93 13.17
CA LYS A 26 7.79 1.66 12.93
C LYS A 26 8.53 2.98 12.69
N THR A 27 9.85 2.99 12.87
CA THR A 27 10.66 4.16 12.52
C THR A 27 10.78 4.29 10.99
N PRO A 28 11.06 5.49 10.44
CA PRO A 28 11.27 5.65 9.00
C PRO A 28 12.28 4.66 8.41
N ASP A 29 13.41 4.44 9.08
CA ASP A 29 14.45 3.50 8.65
C ASP A 29 13.94 2.04 8.61
N ASP A 30 13.20 1.63 9.66
CA ASP A 30 12.57 0.30 9.68
C ASP A 30 11.56 0.12 8.54
N ILE A 31 10.85 1.19 8.17
CA ILE A 31 9.88 1.13 7.07
C ILE A 31 10.60 1.00 5.72
N CYS A 32 11.68 1.74 5.50
CA CYS A 32 12.51 1.59 4.30
C CYS A 32 13.02 0.15 4.17
N HIS A 33 13.60 -0.40 5.24
CA HIS A 33 14.07 -1.80 5.22
C HIS A 33 12.94 -2.81 5.03
N LEU A 34 11.75 -2.53 5.57
CA LEU A 34 10.58 -3.38 5.37
C LEU A 34 10.14 -3.37 3.91
N LEU A 35 10.07 -2.20 3.28
CA LEU A 35 9.72 -2.07 1.86
C LEU A 35 10.75 -2.78 0.97
N GLU A 36 12.04 -2.55 1.19
CA GLU A 36 13.14 -3.20 0.47
C GLU A 36 13.08 -4.73 0.57
N ARG A 37 12.78 -5.27 1.74
CA ARG A 37 12.65 -6.73 1.96
C ARG A 37 11.62 -7.36 1.03
N TYR A 38 10.54 -6.65 0.72
CA TYR A 38 9.45 -7.12 -0.14
C TYR A 38 9.57 -6.62 -1.58
N GLY A 39 10.68 -5.98 -1.95
CA GLY A 39 10.87 -5.40 -3.29
C GLY A 39 9.90 -4.26 -3.60
N LEU A 40 9.43 -3.55 -2.57
CA LEU A 40 8.55 -2.40 -2.70
C LEU A 40 9.39 -1.12 -2.71
N HIS A 41 9.07 -0.19 -3.60
CA HIS A 41 9.81 1.05 -3.79
C HIS A 41 8.89 2.27 -3.76
N LEU A 42 9.25 3.27 -2.96
CA LEU A 42 8.46 4.49 -2.84
C LEU A 42 8.54 5.39 -4.09
N GLY A 43 9.44 5.14 -5.03
CA GLY A 43 9.73 5.99 -6.18
C GLY A 43 10.76 5.32 -7.10
N ALA A 44 11.04 5.95 -8.25
CA ALA A 44 12.20 5.58 -9.06
C ALA A 44 13.50 5.63 -8.24
N ALA A 45 14.53 4.92 -8.72
CA ALA A 45 15.84 4.91 -8.09
C ALA A 45 16.38 6.36 -7.95
N GLY A 46 16.58 6.80 -6.70
CA GLY A 46 17.09 8.14 -6.37
C GLY A 46 16.02 9.15 -5.93
N GLU A 47 14.73 8.83 -6.13
CA GLU A 47 13.61 9.65 -5.63
C GLU A 47 13.45 9.51 -4.11
N ARG A 48 13.07 10.61 -3.45
CA ARG A 48 12.89 10.67 -1.99
C ARG A 48 11.41 10.81 -1.65
N GLY A 49 10.90 9.89 -0.82
CA GLY A 49 9.58 10.02 -0.22
C GLY A 49 9.58 11.03 0.94
N ALA A 50 8.43 11.65 1.18
CA ALA A 50 8.10 12.37 2.40
C ALA A 50 7.60 11.40 3.49
N CYS A 51 7.90 11.72 4.73
CA CYS A 51 7.48 10.96 5.89
C CYS A 51 6.89 11.93 6.92
N SER A 52 5.65 11.66 7.35
CA SER A 52 4.97 12.43 8.39
C SER A 52 4.72 11.54 9.60
N THR A 53 5.16 11.98 10.78
CA THR A 53 4.95 11.24 12.03
C THR A 53 3.83 11.88 12.81
N THR A 54 2.79 11.11 13.13
CA THR A 54 1.63 11.57 13.91
C THR A 54 1.44 10.69 15.15
N MET A 55 0.49 11.05 16.02
CA MET A 55 0.12 10.20 17.16
C MET A 55 -0.47 8.84 16.73
N LEU A 56 -0.95 8.73 15.49
CA LEU A 56 -1.49 7.49 14.92
C LEU A 56 -0.39 6.60 14.32
N GLY A 57 0.85 7.10 14.24
CA GLY A 57 1.98 6.43 13.61
C GLY A 57 2.56 7.25 12.45
N VAL A 58 3.46 6.61 11.70
CA VAL A 58 4.17 7.20 10.57
C VAL A 58 3.37 7.00 9.28
N MET A 59 3.16 8.05 8.51
CA MET A 59 2.62 7.98 7.15
C MET A 59 3.74 8.30 6.17
N ILE A 60 3.89 7.48 5.14
CA ILE A 60 4.78 7.75 4.02
C ILE A 60 3.96 8.33 2.88
N SER A 61 4.53 9.30 2.19
CA SER A 61 3.98 9.88 0.98
C SER A 61 5.08 10.07 -0.05
N SER A 62 4.88 9.63 -1.28
CA SER A 62 5.86 9.82 -2.35
C SER A 62 5.17 10.20 -3.64
N ALA A 63 5.93 10.82 -4.54
CA ALA A 63 5.47 11.34 -5.82
C ALA A 63 6.57 11.15 -6.87
N GLY A 64 6.20 10.85 -8.12
CA GLY A 64 7.12 10.88 -9.26
C GLY A 64 7.04 9.66 -10.17
N GLU A 65 7.97 9.58 -11.12
CA GLU A 65 8.14 8.43 -12.02
C GLU A 65 8.67 7.21 -11.23
N GLY A 66 8.26 6.00 -11.58
CA GLY A 66 8.81 4.75 -11.01
C GLY A 66 8.41 4.41 -9.56
N VAL A 67 7.41 5.07 -8.98
CA VAL A 67 6.79 4.65 -7.71
C VAL A 67 6.21 3.24 -7.86
N MET A 68 6.71 2.26 -7.10
CA MET A 68 6.27 0.85 -7.14
C MET A 68 5.77 0.40 -5.75
N GLY A 69 4.45 0.48 -5.54
CA GLY A 69 3.84 0.09 -4.26
C GLY A 69 2.35 0.39 -4.15
N TYR A 70 1.72 0.70 -5.27
CA TYR A 70 0.28 0.88 -5.37
C TYR A 70 -0.39 -0.48 -5.60
N PHE A 71 -1.70 -0.47 -5.47
CA PHE A 71 -2.53 -1.64 -5.72
C PHE A 71 -2.50 -2.09 -7.18
N LEU A 72 -2.14 -3.36 -7.42
CA LEU A 72 -2.67 -4.46 -8.30
C LEU A 72 -3.19 -4.19 -9.74
N ASP A 73 -2.39 -4.47 -10.78
CA ASP A 73 -2.65 -4.54 -12.22
C ASP A 73 -1.42 -4.98 -13.05
N GLU A 74 -1.73 -5.52 -14.22
CA GLU A 74 -0.86 -6.20 -15.19
C GLU A 74 0.03 -5.26 -16.04
N GLU A 75 0.10 -3.97 -15.71
CA GLU A 75 0.78 -2.94 -16.53
C GLU A 75 2.27 -2.74 -16.19
N GLY A 76 2.85 -3.59 -15.35
CA GLY A 76 4.31 -3.71 -15.18
C GLY A 76 4.98 -2.61 -14.34
N LEU A 77 4.21 -1.69 -13.75
CA LEU A 77 4.71 -0.67 -12.83
C LEU A 77 4.61 -1.17 -11.35
N GLU A 78 4.29 -2.44 -11.09
CA GLU A 78 3.79 -2.95 -9.79
C GLU A 78 4.65 -4.02 -9.12
N ALA A 79 4.51 -4.13 -7.80
CA ALA A 79 4.98 -5.27 -7.05
C ALA A 79 3.96 -6.44 -7.10
N PRO A 80 4.41 -7.72 -7.04
CA PRO A 80 3.51 -8.87 -7.02
C PRO A 80 2.51 -8.83 -5.86
N SER A 81 1.27 -9.26 -6.07
CA SER A 81 0.24 -9.28 -5.02
C SER A 81 0.69 -10.01 -3.76
N SER A 82 1.36 -11.15 -3.93
CA SER A 82 1.91 -11.93 -2.80
C SER A 82 2.95 -11.17 -1.98
N ALA A 83 3.73 -10.27 -2.61
CA ALA A 83 4.69 -9.42 -1.90
C ALA A 83 3.97 -8.34 -1.08
N ILE A 84 2.91 -7.74 -1.63
CA ILE A 84 2.07 -6.74 -0.93
C ILE A 84 1.36 -7.40 0.26
N GLU A 85 0.77 -8.58 0.07
CA GLU A 85 0.09 -9.31 1.15
C GLU A 85 1.06 -9.68 2.27
N ALA A 86 2.25 -10.18 1.92
CA ALA A 86 3.29 -10.51 2.90
C ALA A 86 3.81 -9.27 3.63
N PHE A 87 4.00 -8.16 2.92
CA PHE A 87 4.32 -6.85 3.50
C PHE A 87 3.25 -6.39 4.49
N LEU A 88 1.97 -6.44 4.12
CA LEU A 88 0.88 -6.00 4.99
C LEU A 88 0.74 -6.88 6.24
N LEU A 89 1.01 -8.18 6.14
CA LEU A 89 1.06 -9.06 7.29
C LEU A 89 2.12 -8.65 8.32
N GLU A 90 3.18 -7.95 7.92
CA GLU A 90 4.22 -7.43 8.83
C GLU A 90 4.01 -5.95 9.18
N ALA A 91 3.48 -5.14 8.26
CA ALA A 91 3.29 -3.70 8.43
C ALA A 91 2.07 -3.35 9.31
N VAL A 92 0.97 -4.11 9.19
CA VAL A 92 -0.30 -3.79 9.85
C VAL A 92 -0.30 -4.29 11.29
N ALA A 93 -0.22 -3.33 12.23
CA ALA A 93 -0.31 -3.59 13.66
C ALA A 93 -1.74 -3.94 14.09
N PRO A 94 -1.93 -4.78 15.14
CA PRO A 94 -3.24 -4.99 15.76
C PRO A 94 -3.88 -3.67 16.20
N GLY A 95 -5.17 -3.49 15.89
CA GLY A 95 -5.93 -2.28 16.23
C GLY A 95 -5.68 -1.07 15.34
N ALA A 96 -4.78 -1.17 14.35
CA ALA A 96 -4.57 -0.12 13.36
C ALA A 96 -5.39 -0.39 12.08
N ASN A 97 -5.92 0.68 11.48
CA ASN A 97 -6.43 0.66 10.11
C ASN A 97 -5.36 1.28 9.21
N PHE A 98 -4.76 0.44 8.37
CA PHE A 98 -3.69 0.80 7.46
C PHE A 98 -4.27 1.07 6.08
N ILE A 99 -3.81 2.13 5.43
CA ILE A 99 -4.32 2.57 4.14
C ILE A 99 -3.13 2.68 3.18
N ILE A 100 -3.34 2.18 1.97
CA ILE A 100 -2.49 2.45 0.80
C ILE A 100 -3.36 3.16 -0.22
N GLU A 101 -3.00 4.39 -0.57
CA GLU A 101 -3.62 5.16 -1.62
C GLU A 101 -2.61 5.45 -2.71
N GLY A 102 -3.07 5.46 -3.95
CA GLY A 102 -2.27 5.99 -5.04
C GLY A 102 -3.08 6.36 -6.26
N HIS A 103 -2.42 7.03 -7.18
CA HIS A 103 -3.00 7.33 -8.48
C HIS A 103 -1.95 7.29 -9.59
N HIS A 104 -2.43 7.03 -10.80
CA HIS A 104 -1.65 6.98 -12.03
C HIS A 104 -2.47 7.60 -13.16
N CYS A 105 -1.83 8.32 -14.07
CA CYS A 105 -2.47 8.97 -15.22
C CYS A 105 -2.05 8.26 -16.51
N PRO A 106 -2.78 7.20 -16.95
CA PRO A 106 -2.41 6.45 -18.17
C PRO A 106 -2.50 7.31 -19.43
N HIS A 107 -3.37 8.32 -19.43
CA HIS A 107 -3.56 9.25 -20.54
C HIS A 107 -3.72 10.68 -20.00
N GLU A 108 -3.48 11.69 -20.85
CA GLU A 108 -3.61 13.11 -20.48
C GLU A 108 -5.00 13.52 -19.96
N GLN A 109 -6.03 12.72 -20.26
CA GLN A 109 -7.42 13.01 -19.92
C GLN A 109 -8.02 12.06 -18.88
N SER A 110 -7.23 11.14 -18.34
CA SER A 110 -7.74 10.16 -17.38
C SER A 110 -6.75 9.85 -16.26
N MET A 111 -7.30 9.59 -15.09
CA MET A 111 -6.56 9.23 -13.89
C MET A 111 -7.19 7.99 -13.25
N VAL A 112 -6.40 6.97 -13.00
CA VAL A 112 -6.79 5.83 -12.18
C VAL A 112 -6.42 6.15 -10.74
N ARG A 113 -7.39 6.14 -9.83
CA ARG A 113 -7.15 6.20 -8.38
C ARG A 113 -7.42 4.84 -7.77
N SER A 114 -6.51 4.41 -6.91
CA SER A 114 -6.60 3.15 -6.17
C SER A 114 -6.48 3.42 -4.67
N SER A 115 -7.27 2.70 -3.88
CA SER A 115 -7.20 2.71 -2.43
C SER A 115 -7.35 1.29 -1.91
N MET A 116 -6.53 0.94 -0.93
CA MET A 116 -6.63 -0.29 -0.18
C MET A 116 -6.67 0.05 1.30
N SER A 117 -7.60 -0.56 2.01
CA SER A 117 -7.64 -0.56 3.47
C SER A 117 -7.30 -1.96 3.98
N ALA A 118 -6.47 -2.01 5.00
CA ALA A 118 -6.00 -3.23 5.64
C ALA A 118 -6.11 -3.09 7.16
N TRP A 119 -6.76 -4.05 7.82
CA TRP A 119 -6.92 -4.04 9.28
C TRP A 119 -6.95 -5.46 9.83
N ARG A 120 -6.72 -5.62 11.13
CA ARG A 120 -6.83 -6.93 11.77
C ARG A 120 -8.19 -7.14 12.40
N TYR A 121 -8.82 -8.28 12.14
CA TYR A 121 -10.08 -8.70 12.76
C TYR A 121 -9.99 -10.18 13.16
N ASN A 122 -10.21 -10.48 14.44
CA ASN A 122 -10.09 -11.84 15.00
C ASN A 122 -8.75 -12.55 14.69
N GLY A 123 -7.66 -11.78 14.58
CA GLY A 123 -6.31 -12.31 14.27
C GLY A 123 -5.97 -12.35 12.78
N ASP A 124 -6.99 -12.35 11.91
CA ASP A 124 -6.82 -12.33 10.47
C ASP A 124 -6.53 -10.92 9.96
N LEU A 125 -5.79 -10.84 8.84
CA LEU A 125 -5.63 -9.59 8.10
C LEU A 125 -6.79 -9.47 7.11
N MET A 126 -7.60 -8.43 7.26
CA MET A 126 -8.69 -8.10 6.35
C MET A 126 -8.23 -7.04 5.37
N LEU A 127 -8.59 -7.19 4.10
CA LEU A 127 -8.28 -6.24 3.04
C LEU A 127 -9.53 -5.87 2.26
N SER A 128 -9.70 -4.59 1.96
CA SER A 128 -10.68 -4.10 0.98
C SER A 128 -10.03 -3.14 0.02
N SER A 129 -10.45 -3.17 -1.24
CA SER A 129 -9.75 -2.46 -2.31
C SER A 129 -10.73 -1.80 -3.24
N GLN A 130 -10.42 -0.58 -3.66
CA GLN A 130 -11.22 0.19 -4.59
C GLN A 130 -10.33 0.78 -5.66
N ARG A 131 -10.80 0.75 -6.90
CA ARG A 131 -10.17 1.41 -8.03
C ARG A 131 -11.22 2.07 -8.90
N ALA A 132 -10.95 3.29 -9.32
CA ALA A 132 -11.80 4.00 -10.26
C ALA A 132 -10.98 4.81 -11.25
N LEU A 133 -11.45 4.83 -12.49
CA LEU A 133 -11.02 5.76 -13.52
C LEU A 133 -11.81 7.05 -13.37
N PHE A 134 -11.11 8.16 -13.35
CA PHE A 134 -11.64 9.51 -13.36
C PHE A 134 -11.26 10.15 -14.69
N THR A 135 -12.25 10.69 -15.41
CA THR A 135 -12.00 11.47 -16.63
C THR A 135 -11.97 12.95 -16.30
N LYS A 136 -11.35 13.75 -17.18
CA LYS A 136 -11.32 15.21 -17.06
C LYS A 136 -12.72 15.85 -17.05
N ASP A 137 -13.68 15.19 -17.69
CA ASP A 137 -15.08 15.65 -17.75
C ASP A 137 -15.85 15.38 -16.44
N GLY A 138 -15.21 14.75 -15.46
CA GLY A 138 -15.77 14.46 -14.15
C GLY A 138 -16.45 13.09 -14.05
N ASP A 139 -16.42 12.29 -15.12
CA ASP A 139 -16.97 10.94 -15.07
C ASP A 139 -16.11 10.05 -14.17
N ARG A 140 -16.80 9.14 -13.49
CA ARG A 140 -16.19 8.12 -12.64
C ARG A 140 -16.66 6.74 -13.08
N VAL A 141 -15.71 5.92 -13.51
CA VAL A 141 -15.93 4.51 -13.83
C VAL A 141 -15.30 3.67 -12.73
N THR A 142 -16.09 2.81 -12.09
CA THR A 142 -15.54 1.86 -11.11
C THR A 142 -14.84 0.74 -11.86
N LEU A 143 -13.54 0.57 -11.61
CA LEU A 143 -12.74 -0.50 -12.19
C LEU A 143 -12.67 -1.72 -11.25
N LEU A 144 -12.57 -1.46 -9.94
CA LEU A 144 -12.56 -2.49 -8.90
C LEU A 144 -13.31 -1.98 -7.67
N ASN A 145 -14.13 -2.85 -7.08
CA ASN A 145 -14.69 -2.63 -5.76
C ASN A 145 -14.74 -3.98 -5.03
N GLN A 146 -13.65 -4.30 -4.36
CA GLN A 146 -13.48 -5.54 -3.62
C GLN A 146 -13.94 -5.36 -2.18
N ALA A 147 -14.99 -6.09 -1.82
CA ALA A 147 -15.44 -6.21 -0.44
C ALA A 147 -14.33 -6.83 0.45
N PRO A 148 -14.40 -6.65 1.78
CA PRO A 148 -13.38 -7.18 2.69
C PRO A 148 -13.13 -8.67 2.50
N VAL A 149 -11.88 -9.05 2.23
CA VAL A 149 -11.40 -10.45 2.17
C VAL A 149 -10.40 -10.71 3.28
N SER A 150 -10.40 -11.93 3.82
CA SER A 150 -9.41 -12.36 4.81
C SER A 150 -8.17 -12.94 4.11
N ILE A 151 -7.00 -12.49 4.54
CA ILE A 151 -5.71 -13.07 4.21
C ILE A 151 -5.17 -13.76 5.46
N THR A 152 -5.06 -15.06 5.36
CA THR A 152 -4.35 -15.89 6.33
C THR A 152 -2.96 -16.17 5.81
N ARG A 153 -1.93 -16.13 6.67
CA ARG A 153 -0.64 -16.75 6.31
C ARG A 153 -0.92 -18.20 5.96
N PRO A 154 -0.37 -18.76 4.86
CA PRO A 154 -0.32 -20.20 4.72
C PRO A 154 0.32 -20.76 5.99
N ALA A 155 -0.29 -21.78 6.59
CA ALA A 155 0.20 -22.41 7.80
C ALA A 155 1.53 -23.13 7.50
N THR A 156 2.63 -22.39 7.42
CA THR A 156 3.97 -22.95 7.51
C THR A 156 4.21 -23.31 8.97
N ASP A 157 4.50 -24.59 9.22
CA ASP A 157 4.80 -25.23 10.51
C ASP A 157 3.64 -25.74 11.36
N ARG A 158 2.81 -26.62 10.80
CA ARG A 158 2.45 -27.83 11.58
C ARG A 158 3.35 -28.97 11.13
N PRO A 159 4.22 -29.53 12.01
CA PRO A 159 4.86 -30.80 11.69
C PRO A 159 3.75 -31.83 11.40
N PRO A 160 3.95 -32.75 10.43
CA PRO A 160 2.97 -33.78 10.17
C PRO A 160 2.67 -34.51 11.47
N GLN A 161 1.41 -34.51 11.90
CA GLN A 161 0.97 -35.41 12.96
C GLN A 161 1.16 -36.82 12.41
N LEU A 162 2.25 -37.47 12.83
CA LEU A 162 2.41 -38.91 12.75
C LEU A 162 1.24 -39.53 13.51
N CYS A 163 0.21 -39.96 12.78
CA CYS A 163 -0.74 -40.92 13.28
C CYS A 163 0.03 -42.23 13.54
N LEU A 164 0.45 -42.43 14.80
CA LEU A 164 0.79 -43.75 15.30
C LEU A 164 -0.52 -44.55 15.35
N VAL A 165 -0.75 -45.34 14.30
CA VAL A 165 -1.70 -46.44 14.35
C VAL A 165 -1.01 -47.54 15.15
N GLY A 166 -1.48 -47.75 16.37
CA GLY A 166 -1.22 -48.96 17.16
C GLY A 166 -2.20 -50.07 16.83
#